data_AF-A0A9P5XTD2-F1
#
_entry.id   AF-A0A9P5XTD2-F1
#
_cell.length_a   1.000
_cell.length_b   1.000
_cell.length_c   1.000
_cell.angle_alpha   90.00
_cell.angle_beta   90.00
_cell.angle_gamma   90.00
#
_symmetry.space_group_name_H-M   'P 1'
#
loop_
_entity.id
_entity.type
_entity.pdbx_description
1 polymer ?
#
loop_
_entity_poly.entity_id
_entity_poly.type
_entity_poly.pdbx_seq_one_letter_code
_entity_poly.pdbx_strand_id
1 'polypeptide(L)'
;EMGSPMISMYLLNNPDHYTSHKYTPIYWPAFVNEAKNAWLVDDTAKTTIYPNNVTLIKKHGRVIGLSPVYDYIYRNSALKNMSLYEWASRCERIK
;
A
#
# COMPACT_ATOMS: atom_id res chain seq x y z
N GLU A 1 -6.50 18.61 -16.09
CA GLU A 1 -6.91 18.49 -17.51
C GLU A 1 -6.00 17.49 -18.20
N MET A 2 -6.53 16.57 -18.99
CA MET A 2 -5.69 15.81 -19.93
C MET A 2 -5.44 16.69 -21.15
N GLY A 3 -4.19 16.76 -21.62
CA GLY A 3 -3.86 17.51 -22.83
C GLY A 3 -4.58 16.94 -24.06
N SER A 4 -4.93 17.82 -25.01
CA SER A 4 -5.52 17.46 -26.30
C SER A 4 -4.84 16.27 -27.03
N PRO A 5 -3.49 16.13 -27.00
CA PRO A 5 -2.82 14.96 -27.58
C PRO A 5 -3.18 13.64 -26.89
N MET A 6 -3.34 13.65 -25.58
CA MET A 6 -3.67 12.46 -24.77
C MET A 6 -5.12 12.00 -25.02
N ILE A 7 -6.05 12.96 -25.18
CA ILE A 7 -7.44 12.69 -25.54
C ILE A 7 -7.52 12.10 -26.96
N SER A 8 -6.80 12.69 -27.92
CA SER A 8 -6.75 12.20 -29.30
C SER A 8 -6.19 10.77 -29.39
N MET A 9 -5.18 10.45 -28.57
CA MET A 9 -4.59 9.11 -28.48
C MET A 9 -5.60 8.07 -27.98
N TYR A 10 -6.44 8.44 -26.99
CA TYR A 10 -7.52 7.59 -26.47
C TYR A 10 -8.63 7.37 -27.51
N LEU A 11 -9.04 8.44 -28.21
CA LEU A 11 -10.10 8.37 -29.24
C LEU A 11 -9.69 7.53 -30.46
N LEU A 12 -8.41 7.56 -30.82
CA LEU A 12 -7.86 6.80 -31.94
C LEU A 12 -7.50 5.35 -31.59
N ASN A 13 -7.73 4.93 -30.33
CA ASN A 13 -7.38 3.60 -29.81
C ASN A 13 -5.91 3.23 -30.10
N ASN A 14 -5.02 4.22 -30.04
CA ASN A 14 -3.60 3.98 -30.20
C ASN A 14 -3.14 3.14 -29.00
N PRO A 15 -2.43 2.02 -29.22
CA PRO A 15 -1.95 1.20 -28.12
C PRO A 15 -0.98 2.06 -27.29
N ASP A 16 -1.35 2.32 -26.04
CA ASP A 16 -0.57 3.13 -25.11
C ASP A 16 0.68 2.34 -24.69
N HIS A 17 1.76 2.48 -25.47
CA HIS A 17 3.00 1.73 -25.29
C HIS A 17 4.00 2.38 -24.31
N TYR A 18 3.58 3.36 -23.51
CA TYR A 18 4.48 4.09 -22.57
C TYR A 18 4.46 3.55 -21.13
N THR A 19 4.28 2.24 -20.95
CA THR A 19 4.48 1.59 -19.64
C THR A 19 5.38 0.38 -19.75
N SER A 20 6.65 0.61 -20.11
CA SER A 20 7.68 -0.44 -20.03
C SER A 20 7.89 -0.99 -18.62
N HIS A 21 7.45 -0.24 -17.59
CA HIS A 21 7.59 -0.59 -16.19
C HIS A 21 6.26 -0.41 -15.46
N LYS A 22 5.95 -1.34 -14.56
CA LYS A 22 4.85 -1.23 -13.61
C LYS A 22 5.43 -0.91 -12.24
N TYR A 23 4.89 0.10 -11.57
CA TYR A 23 5.29 0.46 -10.22
C TYR A 23 4.25 -0.07 -9.23
N THR A 24 4.70 -0.83 -8.24
CA THR A 24 3.85 -1.27 -7.13
C THR A 24 4.03 -0.31 -5.95
N PRO A 25 2.95 0.32 -5.44
CA PRO A 25 3.06 1.18 -4.27
C PRO A 25 3.38 0.33 -3.03
N ILE A 26 4.53 0.58 -2.39
CA ILE A 26 4.95 -0.10 -1.15
C ILE A 26 5.15 0.94 -0.05
N TYR A 27 4.35 0.83 1.01
CA TYR A 27 4.40 1.68 2.21
C TYR A 27 5.45 1.18 3.23
N TRP A 28 6.70 1.07 2.79
CA TRP A 28 7.79 0.48 3.59
C TRP A 28 8.08 1.21 4.92
N PRO A 29 8.16 2.56 4.98
CA PRO A 29 8.43 3.26 6.24
C PRO A 29 7.36 3.00 7.31
N ALA A 30 6.08 2.95 6.90
CA ALA A 30 4.97 2.66 7.80
C ALA A 30 5.04 1.22 8.34
N PHE A 31 5.39 0.24 7.48
CA PHE A 31 5.61 -1.14 7.91
C PHE A 31 6.75 -1.27 8.91
N VAL A 32 7.91 -0.64 8.64
CA VAL A 32 9.07 -0.68 9.53
C VAL A 32 8.73 -0.02 10.87
N ASN A 33 7.97 1.07 10.86
CA ASN A 33 7.53 1.73 12.09
C ASN A 33 6.65 0.80 12.94
N GLU A 34 5.68 0.14 12.31
CA GLU A 34 4.79 -0.81 12.97
C GLU A 34 5.57 -2.03 13.52
N ALA A 35 6.53 -2.55 12.77
CA ALA A 35 7.39 -3.64 13.22
C ALA A 35 8.27 -3.22 14.41
N LYS A 36 8.78 -1.98 14.42
CA LYS A 36 9.54 -1.41 15.55
C LYS A 36 8.69 -1.26 16.81
N ASN A 37 7.41 -0.90 16.67
CA ASN A 37 6.50 -0.75 17.80
C ASN A 37 6.38 -2.02 18.67
N ALA A 38 6.57 -3.21 18.08
CA ALA A 38 6.57 -4.47 18.84
C ALA A 38 7.77 -4.62 19.81
N TRP A 39 8.85 -3.86 19.61
CA TRP A 39 10.09 -3.96 20.37
C TRP A 39 10.36 -2.73 21.26
N LEU A 40 9.57 -1.67 21.13
CA LEU A 40 9.67 -0.47 21.96
C LEU A 40 8.90 -0.70 23.27
N VAL A 41 9.63 -0.92 24.37
CA VAL A 41 9.08 -1.22 25.70
C VAL A 41 8.65 0.06 26.45
N ASP A 42 9.24 1.22 26.11
CA ASP A 42 8.95 2.50 26.76
C ASP A 42 8.05 3.42 25.92
N ASP A 43 6.98 3.92 26.55
CA ASP A 43 6.02 4.87 25.95
C ASP A 43 6.67 6.20 25.53
N THR A 44 7.82 6.55 26.10
CA THR A 44 8.54 7.81 25.81
C THR A 44 9.26 7.80 24.46
N ALA A 45 9.60 6.61 23.92
CA ALA A 45 10.20 6.45 22.60
C ALA A 45 9.17 6.34 21.47
N LYS A 46 7.86 6.29 21.77
CA LYS A 46 6.76 6.27 20.79
C LYS A 46 6.56 7.60 20.03
N THR A 47 7.48 8.56 20.19
CA THR A 47 7.56 9.75 19.35
C THR A 47 8.17 9.36 18.00
N THR A 48 7.50 8.48 17.26
CA THR A 48 8.02 8.03 15.97
C THR A 48 7.74 9.08 14.91
N ILE A 49 8.82 9.51 14.28
CA ILE A 49 9.05 10.49 13.21
C ILE A 49 8.11 10.36 11.99
N TYR A 50 7.25 9.33 11.94
CA TYR A 50 6.32 9.06 10.86
C TYR A 50 4.89 9.00 11.40
N PRO A 51 3.99 9.87 10.93
CA PRO A 51 2.59 9.80 11.34
C PRO A 51 1.99 8.49 10.81
N ASN A 52 1.53 7.64 11.71
CA ASN A 52 0.70 6.47 11.38
C ASN A 52 -0.69 6.98 10.94
N ASN A 53 -0.75 7.53 9.73
CA ASN A 53 -1.98 8.01 9.14
C ASN A 53 -2.88 6.81 8.83
N VAL A 54 -3.92 6.64 9.64
CA VAL A 54 -4.99 5.67 9.41
C VAL A 54 -6.13 6.35 8.67
N THR A 55 -6.64 5.69 7.62
CA THR A 55 -7.86 6.14 6.95
C THR A 55 -9.05 5.59 7.73
N LEU A 56 -9.91 6.48 8.23
CA LEU A 56 -11.14 6.07 8.91
C LEU A 56 -12.24 5.80 7.89
N ILE A 57 -12.82 4.61 7.96
CA ILE A 57 -13.99 4.22 7.17
C ILE A 57 -15.15 3.85 8.09
N LYS A 58 -16.38 4.19 7.69
CA LYS A 58 -17.60 3.78 8.40
C LYS A 58 -18.31 2.69 7.58
N LYS A 59 -18.39 1.48 8.10
CA LYS A 59 -19.07 0.34 7.45
C LYS A 59 -20.04 -0.31 8.43
N HIS A 60 -21.30 -0.51 8.01
CA HIS A 60 -22.37 -1.07 8.85
C HIS A 60 -22.51 -0.39 10.23
N GLY A 61 -22.38 0.94 10.29
CA GLY A 61 -22.49 1.70 11.55
C GLY A 61 -21.23 1.69 12.41
N ARG A 62 -20.20 0.90 12.09
CA ARG A 62 -18.93 0.84 12.83
C ARG A 62 -17.85 1.67 12.14
N VAL A 63 -17.09 2.43 12.92
CA VAL A 63 -15.88 3.13 12.46
C VAL A 63 -14.69 2.18 12.56
N ILE A 64 -13.95 2.02 11.47
CA ILE A 64 -12.80 1.14 11.35
C ILE A 64 -11.63 1.99 10.83
N GLY A 65 -10.48 1.90 11.48
CA GLY A 65 -9.23 2.43 10.93
C GLY A 65 -8.64 1.43 9.94
N LEU A 66 -8.25 1.90 8.75
CA LEU A 66 -7.49 1.13 7.78
C LEU A 66 -6.11 1.76 7.64
N SER A 67 -5.09 0.92 7.77
CA SER A 67 -3.71 1.26 7.44
C SER A 67 -3.27 0.42 6.23
N PRO A 68 -2.52 0.98 5.27
CA PRO A 68 -1.89 0.20 4.21
C PRO A 68 -0.97 -0.91 4.75
N VAL A 69 -0.52 -0.80 5.99
CA VAL A 69 0.32 -1.81 6.66
C VAL A 69 -0.46 -3.11 6.94
N TYR A 70 -1.79 -3.04 7.07
CA TYR A 70 -2.62 -4.21 7.35
C TYR A 70 -2.54 -5.27 6.25
N ASP A 71 -2.33 -4.86 4.99
CA ASP A 71 -2.14 -5.77 3.87
C ASP A 71 -0.89 -6.65 4.05
N TYR A 72 0.13 -6.16 4.78
CA TYR A 72 1.36 -6.91 5.07
C TYR A 72 1.24 -7.81 6.30
N ILE A 73 0.49 -7.35 7.32
CA ILE A 73 0.33 -8.02 8.60
C ILE A 73 -0.65 -9.19 8.48
N TYR A 74 -1.80 -8.97 7.84
CA TYR A 74 -2.88 -9.94 7.75
C TYR A 74 -2.85 -10.74 6.44
N ARG A 75 -1.65 -11.01 5.91
CA ARG A 75 -1.47 -11.84 4.71
C ARG A 75 -2.03 -13.24 4.94
N ASN A 76 -2.55 -13.85 3.88
CA ASN A 76 -3.02 -15.24 3.92
C ASN A 76 -1.89 -16.17 4.39
N SER A 77 -2.21 -17.12 5.27
CA SER A 77 -1.31 -18.17 5.77
C SER A 77 -0.53 -18.90 4.67
N ALA A 78 -1.10 -19.07 3.47
CA ALA A 78 -0.41 -19.67 2.32
C ALA A 78 0.83 -18.87 1.86
N LEU A 79 0.87 -17.56 2.14
CA LEU A 79 1.95 -16.64 1.79
C LEU A 79 2.90 -16.37 2.98
N LYS A 80 2.73 -17.08 4.10
CA LYS A 80 3.52 -16.85 5.32
C LYS A 80 5.02 -17.06 5.12
N ASN A 81 5.39 -18.02 4.28
CA ASN A 81 6.79 -18.35 3.97
C ASN A 81 7.41 -17.41 2.93
N MET A 82 6.62 -16.50 2.33
CA MET A 82 7.07 -15.55 1.34
C MET A 82 7.55 -14.26 2.03
N SER A 83 8.75 -13.82 1.67
CA SER A 83 9.27 -12.53 2.14
C SER A 83 8.37 -11.39 1.68
N LEU A 84 8.39 -10.24 2.39
CA LEU A 84 7.57 -9.09 1.98
C LEU A 84 7.97 -8.58 0.59
N TYR A 85 9.27 -8.66 0.26
CA TYR A 85 9.80 -8.29 -1.05
C TYR A 85 9.25 -9.17 -2.18
N GLU A 86 9.27 -10.50 -2.00
CA GLU A 86 8.70 -11.43 -2.99
C GLU A 86 7.18 -11.25 -3.12
N TRP A 87 6.50 -11.01 -2.01
CA TRP A 87 5.06 -10.76 -2.02
C TRP A 87 4.72 -9.48 -2.80
N ALA A 88 5.45 -8.38 -2.55
CA ALA A 88 5.20 -7.12 -3.24
C ALA A 88 5.57 -7.14 -4.73
N SER A 89 6.50 -8.02 -5.13
CA SER A 89 6.92 -8.16 -6.53
C SER A 89 6.10 -9.17 -7.33
N ARG A 90 5.51 -10.18 -6.67
CA ARG A 90 4.82 -11.30 -7.36
C ARG A 90 3.31 -11.33 -7.15
N CYS A 91 2.78 -10.62 -6.16
CA CYS A 91 1.35 -10.63 -5.86
C CYS A 91 0.68 -9.33 -6.32
N GLU A 92 -0.51 -9.47 -6.90
CA GLU A 92 -1.39 -8.35 -7.24
C GLU A 92 -2.63 -8.39 -6.36
N ARG A 93 -3.14 -7.22 -5.98
CA ARG A 93 -4.35 -7.11 -5.18
C ARG A 93 -5.57 -7.35 -6.06
N ILE A 94 -6.31 -8.40 -5.76
CA ILE A 94 -7.62 -8.67 -6.38
C ILE A 94 -8.66 -7.73 -5.73
N LYS A 95 -9.48 -7.08 -6.54
CA LYS A 95 -10.54 -6.16 -6.09
C LYS A 95 -11.77 -6.90 -5.59
#